data_AF-A0A1Q7BLH6-F1
#
_entry.id   AF-A0A1Q7BLH6-F1
#
_cell.length_a   1.000
_cell.length_b   1.000
_cell.length_c   1.000
_cell.angle_alpha   90.00
_cell.angle_beta   90.00
_cell.angle_gamma   90.00
#
_symmetry.space_group_name_H-M   'P 1'
#
loop_
_entity.id
_entity.type
_entity.pdbx_description
1 polymer ?
#
loop_
_entity_poly.entity_id
_entity_poly.type
_entity_poly.pdbx_seq_one_letter_code
_entity_poly.pdbx_strand_id
1 'polypeptide(L)'
;MIFAGDNEIGVFRHEGQFYAYSNFCLHQGGPACEGLTIAKVEERLLPDKTSQGLYFSDSEMHFVCPWHGYEYDMKTGECVSDRKLKLRKYKIVEKGDEVYVLT
;
A
#
# COMPACT_ATOMS: atom_id res chain seq x y z
N MET A 1 2.14 11.19 -6.70
CA MET A 1 3.59 10.96 -6.85
C MET A 1 4.34 12.25 -6.62
N ILE A 2 5.48 12.20 -5.94
CA ILE A 2 6.45 13.29 -5.87
C ILE A 2 7.86 12.75 -6.09
N PHE A 3 8.78 13.63 -6.48
CA PHE A 3 10.20 13.31 -6.66
C PHE A 3 11.05 14.12 -5.68
N ALA A 4 12.02 13.46 -5.05
CA ALA A 4 12.99 14.07 -4.14
C ALA A 4 14.40 13.55 -4.47
N GLY A 5 15.09 14.30 -5.33
CA GLY A 5 16.28 13.78 -6.02
C GLY A 5 15.91 12.56 -6.86
N ASP A 6 16.65 11.47 -6.68
CA ASP A 6 16.40 10.19 -7.37
C ASP A 6 15.29 9.34 -6.72
N ASN A 7 14.72 9.80 -5.59
CA ASN A 7 13.65 9.07 -4.91
C ASN A 7 12.30 9.43 -5.49
N GLU A 8 11.62 8.43 -6.04
CA GLU A 8 10.20 8.52 -6.38
C GLU A 8 9.34 8.02 -5.21
N ILE A 9 8.36 8.83 -4.81
CA ILE A 9 7.59 8.61 -3.58
C ILE A 9 6.09 8.67 -3.87
N GLY A 10 5.42 7.56 -3.58
CA GLY A 10 3.96 7.48 -3.57
C GLY A 10 3.41 8.12 -2.31
N VAL A 11 2.43 9.01 -2.47
CA VAL A 11 1.72 9.67 -1.37
C VAL A 11 0.25 9.33 -1.52
N PHE A 12 -0.31 8.73 -0.48
CA PHE A 12 -1.70 8.28 -0.41
C PHE A 12 -2.43 9.06 0.69
N ARG A 13 -3.71 9.35 0.46
CA ARG A 13 -4.62 9.81 1.51
C ARG A 13 -5.67 8.73 1.75
N HIS A 14 -5.75 8.23 2.97
CA HIS A 14 -6.67 7.18 3.35
C HIS A 14 -7.15 7.40 4.79
N GLU A 15 -8.47 7.34 5.00
CA GLU A 15 -9.11 7.57 6.31
C GLU A 15 -8.67 8.88 7.00
N GLY A 16 -8.54 9.95 6.21
CA GLY A 16 -8.15 11.27 6.71
C GLY A 16 -6.67 11.40 7.07
N GLN A 17 -5.86 10.35 6.91
CA GLN A 17 -4.41 10.37 7.14
C GLN A 17 -3.64 10.25 5.83
N PHE A 18 -2.41 10.75 5.82
CA PHE A 18 -1.49 10.59 4.70
C PHE A 18 -0.45 9.50 4.97
N TYR A 19 -0.06 8.79 3.91
CA TYR A 19 0.97 7.76 3.93
C TYR A 19 1.92 7.98 2.75
N ALA A 20 3.22 7.81 2.97
CA ALA A 20 4.23 7.97 1.93
C ALA A 20 5.20 6.80 1.89
N TYR A 21 5.41 6.23 0.70
CA TYR A 21 6.26 5.06 0.48
C TYR A 21 7.15 5.24 -0.75
N SER A 22 8.31 4.57 -0.76
CA SER A 22 9.12 4.46 -1.98
C SER A 22 8.33 3.77 -3.08
N ASN A 23 8.41 4.30 -4.30
CA ASN A 23 7.78 3.71 -5.48
C ASN A 23 8.54 2.48 -6.01
N PHE A 24 9.55 1.96 -5.31
CA PHE A 24 10.32 0.81 -5.77
C PHE A 24 9.78 -0.50 -5.18
N CYS A 25 9.07 -1.28 -6.00
CA CYS A 25 8.42 -2.52 -5.59
C CYS A 25 9.46 -3.58 -5.17
N LEU A 26 9.33 -4.11 -3.96
CA LEU A 26 10.23 -5.14 -3.41
C LEU A 26 10.16 -6.49 -4.12
N HIS A 27 9.17 -6.69 -4.99
CA HIS A 27 9.10 -7.88 -5.82
C HIS A 27 10.19 -7.87 -6.90
N GLN A 28 10.09 -6.96 -7.88
CA GLN A 28 10.99 -6.89 -9.04
C GLN A 28 11.25 -5.46 -9.52
N GLY A 29 11.17 -4.48 -8.62
CA GLY A 29 11.56 -3.09 -8.88
C GLY A 29 10.57 -2.24 -9.68
N GLY A 30 9.33 -2.72 -9.87
CA GLY A 30 8.27 -1.93 -10.54
C GLY A 30 7.75 -0.74 -9.73
N PRO A 31 6.89 0.10 -10.32
CA PRO A 31 6.33 1.29 -9.69
C PRO A 31 5.28 0.88 -8.64
N ALA A 32 5.70 0.69 -7.40
CA ALA A 32 4.89 0.09 -6.34
C ALA A 32 3.56 0.82 -6.10
N CYS A 33 3.56 2.15 -6.25
CA CYS A 33 2.50 3.04 -5.82
C CYS A 33 1.57 3.52 -6.93
N GLU A 34 1.77 3.06 -8.18
CA GLU A 34 1.06 3.59 -9.35
C GLU A 34 -0.11 2.72 -9.84
N GLY A 35 -0.36 1.58 -9.21
CA GLY A 35 -1.49 0.74 -9.56
C GLY A 35 -2.73 1.03 -8.75
N LEU A 36 -3.53 0.00 -8.51
CA LEU A 36 -4.84 0.15 -7.89
C LEU A 36 -4.72 0.32 -6.37
N THR A 37 -5.52 1.22 -5.81
CA THR A 37 -5.87 1.18 -4.40
C THR A 37 -7.15 0.37 -4.26
N ILE A 38 -7.07 -0.78 -3.61
CA ILE A 38 -8.18 -1.73 -3.51
C ILE A 38 -8.16 -2.38 -2.13
N ALA A 39 -9.34 -2.63 -1.57
CA ALA A 39 -9.44 -3.40 -0.34
C ALA A 39 -8.89 -4.81 -0.57
N LYS A 40 -8.29 -5.39 0.47
CA LYS A 40 -7.80 -6.76 0.45
C LYS A 40 -8.91 -7.71 0.03
N VAL A 41 -8.63 -8.61 -0.92
CA VAL A 41 -9.54 -9.69 -1.26
C VAL A 41 -9.35 -10.83 -0.26
N GLU A 42 -10.44 -11.25 0.38
CA GLU A 42 -10.46 -12.30 1.39
C GLU A 42 -11.47 -13.37 1.01
N GLU A 43 -11.06 -14.63 1.11
CA GLU A 43 -11.96 -15.76 0.99
C GLU A 43 -12.56 -16.11 2.35
N ARG A 44 -13.88 -16.16 2.44
CA ARG A 44 -14.58 -16.56 3.68
C ARG A 44 -14.81 -18.06 3.65
N LEU A 45 -14.34 -18.77 4.66
CA LEU A 45 -14.45 -20.22 4.75
C LEU A 45 -15.35 -20.62 5.94
N LEU A 46 -16.18 -21.63 5.73
CA LEU A 46 -16.87 -22.34 6.81
C LEU A 46 -15.87 -23.20 7.63
N PRO A 47 -16.24 -23.68 8.82
CA PRO A 47 -15.35 -24.51 9.65
C PRO A 47 -14.86 -25.80 8.95
N ASP A 48 -15.62 -26.32 8.00
CA ASP A 48 -15.28 -27.47 7.16
C ASP A 48 -14.41 -27.12 5.94
N LYS A 49 -13.99 -25.84 5.83
CA LYS A 49 -13.24 -25.25 4.72
C LYS A 49 -14.03 -25.10 3.42
N THR A 50 -15.34 -25.23 3.45
CA THR A 50 -16.18 -24.87 2.30
C THR A 50 -16.11 -23.36 2.07
N SER A 51 -15.81 -22.95 0.83
CA SER A 51 -15.75 -21.54 0.44
C SER A 51 -17.14 -20.92 0.39
N GLN A 52 -17.26 -19.72 0.96
CA GLN A 52 -18.42 -18.84 0.82
C GLN A 52 -18.21 -17.77 -0.25
N GLY A 53 -17.07 -17.79 -0.94
CA GLY A 53 -16.70 -16.83 -1.99
C GLY A 53 -15.68 -15.77 -1.54
N LEU A 54 -15.37 -14.90 -2.49
CA LEU A 54 -14.42 -13.80 -2.34
C LEU A 54 -15.13 -12.51 -1.96
N TYR A 55 -14.57 -11.81 -0.98
CA TYR A 55 -15.09 -10.55 -0.44
C TYR A 55 -13.97 -9.53 -0.35
N PHE A 56 -14.34 -8.25 -0.31
CA PHE A 56 -13.41 -7.19 0.06
C PHE A 56 -13.39 -7.04 1.58
N SER A 57 -12.19 -6.84 2.14
CA SER A 57 -12.02 -6.52 3.56
C SER A 57 -12.66 -5.17 3.87
N ASP A 58 -13.36 -5.10 5.01
CA ASP A 58 -13.95 -3.86 5.52
C ASP A 58 -12.92 -2.98 6.26
N SER A 59 -11.71 -3.49 6.51
CA SER A 59 -10.70 -2.84 7.37
C SER A 59 -9.30 -2.73 6.77
N GLU A 60 -8.93 -3.58 5.81
CA GLU A 60 -7.62 -3.57 5.16
C GLU A 60 -7.70 -2.98 3.75
N MET A 61 -7.13 -1.78 3.58
CA MET A 61 -6.91 -1.16 2.27
C MET A 61 -5.49 -1.45 1.79
N HIS A 62 -5.34 -1.85 0.55
CA HIS A 62 -4.04 -2.09 -0.08
C HIS A 62 -3.80 -1.12 -1.24
N PHE A 63 -2.54 -0.97 -1.62
CA PHE A 63 -2.15 -0.51 -2.94
C PHE A 63 -1.36 -1.60 -3.66
N VAL A 64 -1.57 -1.72 -4.96
CA VAL A 64 -1.12 -2.85 -5.77
C VAL A 64 -0.20 -2.35 -6.84
N CYS A 65 1.01 -2.90 -6.92
CA CYS A 65 1.93 -2.60 -8.02
C CYS A 65 1.31 -3.03 -9.36
N PRO A 66 1.25 -2.15 -10.38
CA PRO A 66 0.55 -2.42 -11.63
C PRO A 66 1.25 -3.44 -12.53
N TRP A 67 2.47 -3.87 -12.17
CA TRP A 67 3.18 -4.93 -12.87
C TRP A 67 2.66 -6.30 -12.44
N HIS A 68 3.28 -6.92 -11.44
CA HIS A 68 2.98 -8.30 -11.05
C HIS A 68 1.82 -8.43 -10.04
N GLY A 69 1.07 -7.36 -9.78
CA GLY A 69 -0.02 -7.37 -8.81
C GLY A 69 0.45 -7.47 -7.36
N TYR A 70 1.71 -7.13 -7.07
CA TYR A 70 2.26 -7.28 -5.72
C TYR A 70 1.63 -6.25 -4.79
N GLU A 71 1.02 -6.73 -3.71
CA GLU A 71 0.18 -5.94 -2.82
C GLU A 71 0.93 -5.46 -1.57
N TYR A 72 0.59 -4.24 -1.15
CA TYR A 72 1.10 -3.62 0.04
C TYR A 72 -0.04 -3.08 0.89
N ASP A 73 0.08 -3.23 2.20
CA ASP A 73 -0.84 -2.63 3.15
C ASP A 73 -0.70 -1.10 3.17
N MET A 74 -1.81 -0.38 3.00
CA MET A 74 -1.85 1.08 2.92
C MET A 74 -1.24 1.76 4.14
N LYS A 75 -1.47 1.21 5.34
CA LYS A 75 -1.13 1.87 6.61
C LYS A 75 0.30 1.60 7.03
N THR A 76 0.80 0.41 6.72
CA THR A 76 2.12 -0.07 7.19
C THR A 76 3.17 -0.09 6.09
N GLY A 77 2.79 -0.24 4.82
CA GLY A 77 3.68 -0.47 3.69
C GLY A 77 4.27 -1.88 3.65
N GLU A 78 3.76 -2.81 4.47
CA GLU A 78 4.16 -4.21 4.50
C GLU A 78 3.66 -4.94 3.25
N CYS A 79 4.49 -5.84 2.73
CA CYS A 79 4.11 -6.74 1.64
C CYS A 79 3.07 -7.74 2.15
N VAL A 80 1.92 -7.84 1.48
CA VAL A 80 0.82 -8.69 1.96
C VAL A 80 1.20 -10.17 1.93
N SER A 81 1.98 -10.61 0.94
CA SER A 81 2.44 -11.99 0.81
C SER A 81 3.55 -12.38 1.79
N ASP A 82 4.33 -11.41 2.29
CA ASP A 82 5.36 -11.62 3.31
C ASP A 82 5.52 -10.36 4.17
N ARG A 83 4.81 -10.32 5.30
CA ARG A 83 4.77 -9.15 6.21
C ARG A 83 6.12 -8.84 6.87
N LYS A 84 7.17 -9.66 6.67
CA LYS A 84 8.54 -9.33 7.09
C LYS A 84 9.19 -8.26 6.18
N LEU A 85 8.70 -8.15 4.96
CA LEU A 85 9.15 -7.16 3.97
C LEU A 85 8.22 -5.95 4.01
N LYS A 86 8.80 -4.75 3.91
CA LYS A 86 8.06 -3.49 3.87
C LYS A 86 8.80 -2.43 3.07
N LEU A 87 8.04 -1.61 2.35
CA LEU A 87 8.60 -0.47 1.64
C LEU A 87 9.22 0.54 2.61
N ARG A 88 10.19 1.32 2.11
CA ARG A 88 10.68 2.50 2.83
C ARG A 88 9.51 3.47 3.02
N LYS A 89 9.10 3.67 4.27
CA LYS A 89 8.09 4.65 4.67
C LYS A 89 8.74 6.01 4.93
N TYR A 90 8.16 7.06 4.38
CA TYR A 90 8.59 8.43 4.62
C TYR A 90 7.70 9.08 5.68
N LYS A 91 8.31 9.92 6.52
CA LYS A 91 7.57 10.65 7.55
C LYS A 91 6.82 11.81 6.87
N ILE A 92 5.56 11.98 7.25
CA ILE A 92 4.72 13.09 6.79
C ILE A 92 4.52 14.08 7.93
N VAL A 93 4.52 15.37 7.60
CA VAL A 93 4.17 16.47 8.49
C VAL A 93 3.12 17.32 7.80
N GLU A 94 2.00 17.56 8.47
CA GLU A 94 0.93 18.44 8.01
C GLU A 94 1.08 19.80 8.71
N LYS A 95 1.02 20.90 7.94
CA LYS A 95 1.01 22.28 8.47
C LYS A 95 -0.07 23.08 7.75
N GLY A 96 -1.21 23.25 8.40
CA GLY A 96 -2.38 23.84 7.74
C GLY A 96 -2.82 22.96 6.57
N ASP A 97 -2.93 23.54 5.38
CA ASP A 97 -3.32 22.83 4.15
C ASP A 97 -2.14 22.20 3.40
N GLU A 98 -0.92 22.35 3.92
CA GLU A 98 0.30 21.85 3.28
C GLU A 98 0.75 20.52 3.87
N VAL A 99 1.18 19.60 3.00
CA VAL A 99 1.70 18.27 3.35
C VAL A 99 3.17 18.19 2.96
N TYR A 100 4.02 17.90 3.94
CA TYR A 100 5.46 17.77 3.78
C TYR A 100 5.90 16.31 3.91
N VAL A 101 6.72 15.83 2.97
CA VAL A 101 7.36 14.52 3.05
C VAL A 101 8.83 14.73 3.43
N LEU A 102 9.28 14.10 4.52
CA LEU A 102 10.65 14.16 4.99
C LEU A 102 11.46 13.02 4.38
N THR A 103 12.47 13.36 3.58
CA THR A 103 13.25 12.41 2.76
C THR A 103 14.66 12.19 3.23
#